data_AF-A0A059B0I0-F1
#
_entry.id   AF-A0A059B0I0-F1
#
_cell.length_a   1.000
_cell.length_b   1.000
_cell.length_c   1.000
_cell.angle_alpha   90.00
_cell.angle_beta   90.00
_cell.angle_gamma   90.00
#
_symmetry.space_group_name_H-M   'P 1'
#
loop_
_entity.id
_entity.type
_entity.pdbx_description
1 polymer ?
#
loop_
_entity_poly.entity_id
_entity_poly.type
_entity_poly.pdbx_seq_one_letter_code
_entity_poly.pdbx_strand_id
1 'polypeptide(L)'
;MFLSPHRFLDQLHYKSITHRSTRIQTKLIFYLSMSSSFSSSSSEAKWPFDVFLSFRGEDVRHGFVDDLHKCLLHRGINAYIDSEDLRPGDQISPALTKAIEESRIAVLVFSKNYASSRWCLDELVKVMECKRLKGQLVLPVFYGVEPREVRGQRESFGKALARHEEKLGKDSERVVKWRQALIEAANLSGWHYDHGDGTEFIEKIVKKISTTVARVPLSVAKYPVGVGCRVEKVMSLLSMGSDDVRMIGIWGTGGLGKTTIAKDVYNSIESQFDGCSFLANVRKTSNRPDGLVHLQKTLLSETLWKENLVVLSEDKGANLIRDRLCCRKILLVLDDVDHGDQLNALARECAWFGKGSRIIVTTRDKHVLTSHGIDQVYEVKPLDQDEASELLSSYAFSRNETKDKSMDLIVNILGYANGLPLAIVVLGPFLRGRSRGEWESTLETLTESPNKDINRVLKISFDALDNNQKDIFLDIACFFKRRKRDYVTRVLDERSLVTIEDDSTIQMHDLIEQMGQDIVKNECLDDPGRRSRLWCYDDVFEVLSTATVRASHETINNLIFFDLQAITELQ
;
A
#
# COMPACT_ATOMS: atom_id res chain seq x y z
N MET A 1 -40.35 43.29 -34.82
CA MET A 1 -39.53 42.38 -35.66
C MET A 1 -38.53 41.72 -34.71
N PHE A 2 -38.88 40.52 -34.24
CA PHE A 2 -38.11 39.75 -33.27
C PHE A 2 -36.88 39.13 -33.96
N LEU A 3 -35.69 39.29 -33.38
CA LEU A 3 -34.53 38.45 -33.69
C LEU A 3 -34.28 37.53 -32.50
N SER A 4 -34.24 36.24 -32.81
CA SER A 4 -34.28 35.09 -31.90
C SER A 4 -33.00 34.94 -31.05
N PRO A 5 -33.09 34.47 -29.78
CA PRO A 5 -31.94 34.27 -28.88
C PRO A 5 -31.06 33.05 -29.20
N HIS A 6 -31.33 32.32 -30.29
CA HIS A 6 -30.72 31.01 -30.53
C HIS A 6 -29.26 30.98 -30.98
N ARG A 7 -28.62 32.11 -31.32
CA ARG A 7 -27.24 32.11 -31.83
C ARG A 7 -26.14 32.39 -30.80
N PHE A 8 -26.47 32.77 -29.57
CA PHE A 8 -25.47 33.06 -28.54
C PHE A 8 -25.16 31.86 -27.63
N LEU A 9 -26.09 30.89 -27.50
CA LEU A 9 -25.89 29.68 -26.70
C LEU A 9 -25.04 28.62 -27.41
N ASP A 10 -25.09 28.53 -28.74
CA ASP A 10 -24.32 27.52 -29.49
C ASP A 10 -22.81 27.81 -29.52
N GLN A 11 -22.38 29.09 -29.53
CA GLN A 11 -20.95 29.43 -29.46
C GLN A 11 -20.33 29.24 -28.07
N LEU A 12 -21.12 29.38 -26.99
CA LEU A 12 -20.68 29.09 -25.63
C LEU A 12 -20.65 27.58 -25.35
N HIS A 13 -21.59 26.80 -25.90
CA HIS A 13 -21.55 25.34 -25.83
C HIS A 13 -20.37 24.76 -26.63
N TYR A 14 -20.08 25.28 -27.83
CA TYR A 14 -18.97 24.77 -28.64
C TYR A 14 -17.58 25.08 -28.06
N LYS A 15 -17.39 26.25 -27.42
CA LYS A 15 -16.16 26.58 -26.68
C LYS A 15 -16.03 25.83 -25.34
N SER A 16 -17.14 25.54 -24.65
CA SER A 16 -17.15 24.73 -23.42
C SER A 16 -16.81 23.26 -23.71
N ILE A 17 -17.31 22.70 -24.81
CA ILE A 17 -17.09 21.31 -25.22
C ILE A 17 -15.66 21.10 -25.74
N THR A 18 -15.09 22.06 -26.48
CA THR A 18 -13.68 21.95 -26.94
C THR A 18 -12.66 22.13 -25.81
N HIS A 19 -12.94 22.97 -24.80
CA HIS A 19 -12.07 23.15 -23.63
C HIS A 19 -12.20 22.03 -22.57
N ARG A 20 -13.38 21.37 -22.49
CA ARG A 20 -13.57 20.13 -21.71
C ARG A 20 -12.95 18.92 -22.42
N SER A 21 -13.08 18.81 -23.74
CA SER A 21 -12.53 17.69 -24.53
C SER A 21 -11.00 17.67 -24.53
N THR A 22 -10.34 18.83 -24.64
CA THR A 22 -8.87 18.92 -24.50
C THR A 22 -8.41 18.61 -23.06
N ARG A 23 -9.10 19.08 -22.01
CA ARG A 23 -8.77 18.73 -20.61
C ARG A 23 -9.01 17.25 -20.28
N ILE A 24 -9.99 16.61 -20.90
CA ILE A 24 -10.26 15.18 -20.76
C ILE A 24 -9.22 14.38 -21.55
N GLN A 25 -8.82 14.81 -22.75
CA GLN A 25 -7.73 14.17 -23.50
C GLN A 25 -6.36 14.30 -22.80
N THR A 26 -6.03 15.42 -22.16
CA THR A 26 -4.77 15.53 -21.39
C THR A 26 -4.78 14.66 -20.13
N LYS A 27 -5.94 14.50 -19.48
CA LYS A 27 -6.09 13.58 -18.33
C LYS A 27 -6.10 12.11 -18.76
N LEU A 28 -6.71 11.78 -19.90
CA LEU A 28 -6.75 10.42 -20.42
C LEU A 28 -5.38 9.97 -20.93
N ILE A 29 -4.56 10.87 -21.49
CA ILE A 29 -3.15 10.58 -21.86
C ILE A 29 -2.30 10.35 -20.61
N PHE A 30 -2.56 11.05 -19.50
CA PHE A 30 -1.90 10.79 -18.21
C PHE A 30 -2.25 9.40 -17.65
N TYR A 31 -3.52 8.99 -17.76
CA TYR A 31 -3.96 7.64 -17.37
C TYR A 31 -3.45 6.55 -18.33
N LEU A 32 -3.43 6.80 -19.64
CA LEU A 32 -2.94 5.84 -20.64
C LEU A 32 -1.42 5.63 -20.58
N SER A 33 -0.66 6.65 -20.18
CA SER A 33 0.78 6.57 -19.89
C SER A 33 1.10 5.74 -18.64
N MET A 34 0.17 5.63 -17.68
CA MET A 34 0.32 4.76 -16.52
C MET A 34 0.08 3.29 -16.90
N SER A 35 -0.91 3.01 -17.76
CA SER A 35 -1.25 1.64 -18.17
C SER A 35 -0.20 0.97 -19.06
N SER A 36 0.64 1.70 -19.79
CA SER A 36 1.69 1.12 -20.64
C SER A 36 3.00 0.80 -19.90
N SER A 37 3.08 1.04 -18.58
CA SER A 37 4.26 0.74 -17.76
C SER A 37 4.15 -0.56 -16.97
N PHE A 38 3.00 -1.24 -16.98
CA PHE A 38 2.74 -2.48 -16.26
C PHE A 38 3.21 -3.72 -17.03
N SER A 39 4.50 -3.74 -17.39
CA SER A 39 5.23 -4.93 -17.81
C SER A 39 6.72 -4.67 -17.68
N SER A 40 7.14 -4.31 -16.47
CA SER A 40 8.51 -4.56 -16.05
C SER A 40 8.43 -5.08 -14.63
N SER A 41 9.02 -6.25 -14.39
CA SER A 41 9.33 -6.69 -13.04
C SER A 41 10.00 -5.50 -12.35
N SER A 42 9.37 -4.93 -11.32
CA SER A 42 10.02 -3.92 -10.49
C SER A 42 11.15 -4.63 -9.74
N SER A 43 12.28 -4.85 -10.41
CA SER A 43 13.56 -4.83 -9.74
C SER A 43 13.53 -3.54 -8.93
N GLU A 44 13.50 -3.64 -7.60
CA GLU A 44 13.67 -2.50 -6.71
C GLU A 44 14.68 -1.57 -7.36
N ALA A 45 14.27 -0.36 -7.75
CA ALA A 45 15.17 0.59 -8.34
C ALA A 45 16.20 0.91 -7.26
N LYS A 46 17.28 0.14 -7.24
CA LYS A 46 18.43 0.38 -6.39
C LYS A 46 19.04 1.64 -6.96
N TRP A 47 18.73 2.76 -6.34
CA TRP A 47 19.41 4.00 -6.61
C TRP A 47 20.81 3.87 -6.02
N PRO A 48 21.86 3.81 -6.86
CA PRO A 48 23.24 3.80 -6.37
C PRO A 48 23.53 5.00 -5.48
N PHE A 49 22.88 6.14 -5.73
CA PHE A 49 23.04 7.38 -4.96
C PHE A 49 21.69 7.86 -4.41
N ASP A 50 21.70 8.34 -3.17
CA ASP A 50 20.55 8.99 -2.55
C ASP A 50 20.39 10.43 -3.06
N VAL A 51 21.51 11.13 -3.25
CA VAL A 51 21.52 12.56 -3.60
C VAL A 51 22.55 12.84 -4.68
N PHE A 52 22.16 13.62 -5.69
CA PHE A 52 23.08 14.30 -6.61
C PHE A 52 23.18 15.79 -6.24
N LEU A 53 24.38 16.31 -6.04
CA LEU A 53 24.62 17.73 -5.78
C LEU A 53 25.13 18.43 -7.05
N SER A 54 24.32 19.31 -7.65
CA SER A 54 24.75 20.20 -8.74
C SER A 54 25.09 21.58 -8.19
N PHE A 55 26.29 22.07 -8.47
CA PHE A 55 26.77 23.34 -7.95
C PHE A 55 27.90 23.92 -8.81
N ARG A 56 28.18 25.21 -8.63
CA ARG A 56 29.38 25.84 -9.20
C ARG A 56 30.56 25.63 -8.27
N GLY A 57 31.50 24.76 -8.68
CA GLY A 57 32.68 24.43 -7.89
C GLY A 57 33.49 25.65 -7.39
N GLU A 58 33.73 26.63 -8.27
CA GLU A 58 34.48 27.84 -7.91
C GLU A 58 33.81 28.70 -6.83
N ASP A 59 32.48 28.62 -6.67
CA ASP A 59 31.74 29.50 -5.77
C ASP A 59 31.54 28.89 -4.38
N VAL A 60 31.19 27.59 -4.31
CA VAL A 60 30.61 26.99 -3.09
C VAL A 60 31.25 25.67 -2.65
N ARG A 61 32.27 25.17 -3.35
CA ARG A 61 32.89 23.86 -3.08
C ARG A 61 33.44 23.77 -1.66
N HIS A 62 34.48 24.54 -1.33
CA HIS A 62 35.24 24.43 -0.08
C HIS A 62 34.57 25.07 1.15
N GLY A 63 33.25 25.24 1.11
CA GLY A 63 32.47 25.79 2.21
C GLY A 63 31.12 25.09 2.28
N PHE A 64 30.06 25.79 1.88
CA PHE A 64 28.69 25.30 2.00
C PHE A 64 28.46 23.89 1.45
N VAL A 65 28.96 23.56 0.25
CA VAL A 65 28.71 22.24 -0.37
C VAL A 65 29.49 21.12 0.31
N ASP A 66 30.76 21.35 0.67
CA ASP A 66 31.58 20.37 1.39
C ASP A 66 31.00 20.08 2.79
N ASP A 67 30.54 21.10 3.50
CA ASP A 67 29.87 20.93 4.80
C ASP A 67 28.54 20.18 4.65
N LEU A 68 27.71 20.55 3.66
CA LEU A 68 26.47 19.84 3.35
C LEU A 68 26.73 18.36 3.03
N HIS A 69 27.73 18.08 2.21
CA HIS A 69 28.10 16.73 1.82
C HIS A 69 28.57 15.89 2.99
N LYS A 70 29.49 16.42 3.82
CA LYS A 70 29.93 15.75 5.06
C LYS A 70 28.77 15.46 5.99
N CYS A 71 27.84 16.41 6.16
CA CYS A 71 26.66 16.20 6.99
C CYS A 71 25.73 15.11 6.43
N LEU A 72 25.57 15.01 5.10
CA LEU A 72 24.82 13.94 4.46
C LEU A 72 25.50 12.57 4.68
N LEU A 73 26.82 12.49 4.43
CA LEU A 73 27.59 11.27 4.64
C LEU A 73 27.59 10.81 6.10
N HIS A 74 27.73 11.73 7.06
CA HIS A 74 27.64 11.40 8.49
C HIS A 74 26.27 10.82 8.90
N ARG A 75 25.21 11.10 8.14
CA ARG A 75 23.88 10.49 8.32
C ARG A 75 23.66 9.23 7.50
N GLY A 76 24.72 8.70 6.87
CA GLY A 76 24.66 7.51 6.04
C GLY A 76 23.96 7.71 4.69
N ILE A 77 23.80 8.96 4.23
CA ILE A 77 23.16 9.29 2.96
C ILE A 77 24.24 9.32 1.87
N ASN A 78 24.10 8.49 0.85
CA ASN A 78 25.08 8.41 -0.23
C ASN A 78 24.89 9.58 -1.22
N ALA A 79 25.69 10.64 -1.08
CA ALA A 79 25.60 11.85 -1.89
C ALA A 79 26.75 11.92 -2.91
N TYR A 80 26.40 11.94 -4.20
CA TYR A 80 27.35 12.10 -5.30
C TYR A 80 27.77 13.57 -5.49
N ILE A 81 29.07 13.79 -5.64
CA ILE A 81 29.66 15.08 -6.04
C ILE A 81 30.49 14.91 -7.30
N ASP A 82 30.31 15.84 -8.25
CA ASP A 82 30.96 15.97 -9.57
C ASP A 82 32.50 16.10 -9.57
N SER A 83 33.22 15.58 -8.57
CA SER A 83 34.70 15.55 -8.63
C SER A 83 35.41 14.51 -7.78
N GLU A 84 34.77 13.94 -6.76
CA GLU A 84 35.44 12.93 -5.93
C GLU A 84 35.13 11.50 -6.39
N ASP A 85 33.97 11.28 -7.01
CA ASP A 85 33.48 9.94 -7.35
C ASP A 85 33.70 9.54 -8.83
N LEU A 86 34.35 10.39 -9.64
CA LEU A 86 34.73 10.05 -11.01
C LEU A 86 35.97 9.14 -10.99
N ARG A 87 35.87 7.94 -11.56
CA ARG A 87 37.03 7.04 -11.68
C ARG A 87 38.03 7.64 -12.68
N PRO A 88 39.34 7.62 -12.38
CA PRO A 88 40.36 8.02 -13.35
C PRO A 88 40.21 7.24 -14.66
N GLY A 89 39.91 7.94 -15.77
CA GLY A 89 39.74 7.36 -17.11
C GLY A 89 38.31 7.40 -17.68
N ASP A 90 37.30 7.75 -16.89
CA ASP A 90 35.92 7.86 -17.38
C ASP A 90 35.71 9.12 -18.24
N GLN A 91 34.87 9.01 -19.28
CA GLN A 91 34.35 10.19 -19.96
C GLN A 91 33.39 10.93 -19.01
N ILE A 92 33.71 12.19 -18.70
CA ILE A 92 33.05 12.99 -17.66
C ILE A 92 31.53 13.15 -17.93
N SER A 93 31.13 13.36 -19.19
CA SER A 93 29.72 13.64 -19.53
C SER A 93 28.76 12.45 -19.42
N PRO A 94 29.09 11.23 -19.92
CA PRO A 94 28.26 10.05 -19.72
C PRO A 94 28.13 9.61 -18.25
N ALA A 95 29.23 9.66 -17.48
CA ALA A 95 29.23 9.28 -16.07
C ALA A 95 28.31 10.17 -15.23
N LEU A 96 28.36 11.50 -15.46
CA LEU A 96 27.48 12.45 -14.76
C LEU A 96 26.02 12.31 -15.14
N THR A 97 25.74 12.12 -16.43
CA THR A 97 24.37 11.87 -16.90
C THR A 97 23.79 10.64 -16.21
N LYS A 98 24.60 9.59 -16.09
CA LYS A 98 24.24 8.37 -15.38
C LYS A 98 24.02 8.62 -13.88
N ALA A 99 24.92 9.33 -13.21
CA ALA A 99 24.78 9.66 -11.79
C ALA A 99 23.49 10.45 -11.49
N ILE A 100 23.13 11.43 -12.33
CA ILE A 100 21.87 12.18 -12.22
C ILE A 100 20.68 11.23 -12.36
N GLU A 101 20.72 10.36 -13.36
CA GLU A 101 19.66 9.39 -13.62
C GLU A 101 19.51 8.32 -12.54
N GLU A 102 20.60 8.05 -11.82
CA GLU A 102 20.77 7.03 -10.78
C GLU A 102 20.68 7.61 -9.35
N SER A 103 20.27 8.88 -9.21
CA SER A 103 20.07 9.54 -7.91
C SER A 103 18.60 9.70 -7.52
N ARG A 104 18.22 9.43 -6.27
CA ARG A 104 16.82 9.63 -5.80
C ARG A 104 16.42 11.11 -5.77
N ILE A 105 17.34 11.96 -5.32
CA ILE A 105 17.13 13.39 -5.09
C ILE A 105 18.21 14.17 -5.83
N ALA A 106 17.84 15.26 -6.49
CA ALA A 106 18.80 16.22 -7.03
C ALA A 106 18.70 17.55 -6.26
N VAL A 107 19.81 18.00 -5.69
CA VAL A 107 19.92 19.31 -5.03
C VAL A 107 20.65 20.25 -5.99
N LEU A 108 19.99 21.36 -6.33
CA LEU A 108 20.52 22.37 -7.25
C LEU A 108 20.96 23.59 -6.44
N VAL A 109 22.26 23.78 -6.25
CA VAL A 109 22.82 24.92 -5.51
C VAL A 109 23.14 26.05 -6.48
N PHE A 110 22.19 26.97 -6.63
CA PHE A 110 22.36 28.17 -7.44
C PHE A 110 23.21 29.19 -6.69
N SER A 111 24.36 29.53 -7.27
CA SER A 111 25.26 30.59 -6.83
C SER A 111 25.39 31.67 -7.91
N LYS A 112 26.05 32.79 -7.58
CA LYS A 112 26.19 33.94 -8.47
C LYS A 112 26.74 33.60 -9.85
N ASN A 113 27.70 32.68 -9.95
CA ASN A 113 28.32 32.30 -11.22
C ASN A 113 27.84 30.96 -11.77
N TYR A 114 26.76 30.38 -11.26
CA TYR A 114 26.26 29.06 -11.68
C TYR A 114 26.06 28.97 -13.20
N ALA A 115 25.34 29.93 -13.80
CA ALA A 115 25.08 29.95 -15.25
C ALA A 115 26.31 30.24 -16.12
N SER A 116 27.45 30.61 -15.55
CA SER A 116 28.69 30.77 -16.33
C SER A 116 29.26 29.41 -16.78
N SER A 117 28.93 28.34 -16.05
CA SER A 117 29.38 26.97 -16.35
C SER A 117 28.43 26.28 -17.32
N ARG A 118 28.97 25.88 -18.48
CA ARG A 118 28.24 25.04 -19.44
C ARG A 118 27.83 23.70 -18.82
N TRP A 119 28.69 23.12 -17.98
CA TRP A 119 28.45 21.85 -17.29
C TRP A 119 27.26 21.95 -16.33
N CYS A 120 27.23 22.94 -15.44
CA CYS A 120 26.13 23.12 -14.49
C CYS A 120 24.78 23.33 -15.21
N LEU A 121 24.77 24.02 -16.35
CA LEU A 121 23.55 24.22 -17.15
C LEU A 121 23.09 22.94 -17.87
N ASP A 122 24.03 22.11 -18.35
CA ASP A 122 23.72 20.81 -18.95
C ASP A 122 23.18 19.82 -17.90
N GLU A 123 23.78 19.78 -16.70
CA GLU A 123 23.28 19.01 -15.55
C GLU A 123 21.86 19.44 -15.17
N LEU A 124 21.62 20.76 -15.07
CA LEU A 124 20.31 21.31 -14.74
C LEU A 124 19.24 20.83 -15.74
N VAL A 125 19.54 20.85 -17.04
CA VAL A 125 18.61 20.34 -18.07
C VAL A 125 18.33 18.86 -17.83
N LYS A 126 19.36 18.07 -17.53
CA LYS A 126 19.21 16.63 -17.29
C LYS A 126 18.40 16.32 -16.02
N VAL A 127 18.65 17.04 -14.93
CA VAL A 127 17.89 16.94 -13.68
C VAL A 127 16.41 17.26 -13.93
N MET A 128 16.12 18.34 -14.66
CA MET A 128 14.73 18.71 -14.98
C MET A 128 14.06 17.72 -15.94
N GLU A 129 14.81 17.08 -16.83
CA GLU A 129 14.33 15.95 -17.62
C GLU A 129 13.97 14.75 -16.73
N CYS A 130 14.87 14.34 -15.82
CA CYS A 130 14.64 13.23 -14.89
C CYS A 130 13.46 13.50 -13.95
N LYS A 131 13.27 14.75 -13.51
CA LYS A 131 12.08 15.16 -12.77
C LYS A 131 10.78 14.89 -13.54
N ARG A 132 10.73 15.25 -14.83
CA ARG A 132 9.54 15.08 -15.68
C ARG A 132 9.27 13.62 -16.03
N LEU A 133 10.31 12.85 -16.33
CA LEU A 133 10.18 11.47 -16.84
C LEU A 133 10.16 10.41 -15.73
N LYS A 134 10.95 10.60 -14.66
CA LYS A 134 11.14 9.61 -13.58
C LYS A 134 10.56 10.06 -12.24
N GLY A 135 9.98 11.27 -12.16
CA GLY A 135 9.44 11.81 -10.90
C GLY A 135 10.51 12.15 -9.85
N GLN A 136 11.77 12.29 -10.25
CA GLN A 136 12.90 12.60 -9.35
C GLN A 136 12.61 13.86 -8.51
N LEU A 137 12.90 13.82 -7.21
CA LEU A 137 12.73 14.98 -6.34
C LEU A 137 13.84 15.99 -6.60
N VAL A 138 13.47 17.24 -6.88
CA VAL A 138 14.41 18.33 -7.14
C VAL A 138 14.27 19.40 -6.07
N LEU A 139 15.38 19.74 -5.45
CA LEU A 139 15.48 20.63 -4.29
C LEU A 139 16.42 21.82 -4.61
N PRO A 140 15.88 22.98 -5.01
CA PRO A 140 16.72 24.15 -5.26
C PRO A 140 17.15 24.84 -3.95
N VAL A 141 18.43 25.21 -3.91
CA VAL A 141 19.07 26.02 -2.87
C VAL A 141 19.64 27.25 -3.54
N PHE A 142 19.17 28.42 -3.16
CA PHE A 142 19.60 29.71 -3.68
C PHE A 142 20.60 30.32 -2.70
N TYR A 143 21.90 30.24 -3.02
CA TYR A 143 23.01 30.62 -2.17
C TYR A 143 23.61 31.95 -2.63
N GLY A 144 23.36 33.01 -1.88
CA GLY A 144 23.80 34.38 -2.20
C GLY A 144 23.19 34.94 -3.49
N VAL A 145 22.02 34.42 -3.90
CA VAL A 145 21.28 34.84 -5.10
C VAL A 145 19.79 34.73 -4.84
N GLU A 146 18.98 35.64 -5.35
CA GLU A 146 17.54 35.54 -5.15
C GLU A 146 16.87 34.62 -6.20
N PRO A 147 15.80 33.86 -5.85
CA PRO A 147 15.08 33.02 -6.81
C PRO A 147 14.56 33.78 -8.04
N ARG A 148 14.21 35.06 -7.87
CA ARG A 148 13.74 35.93 -8.95
C ARG A 148 14.83 36.30 -9.95
N GLU A 149 16.09 36.34 -9.53
CA GLU A 149 17.23 36.57 -10.43
C GLU A 149 17.45 35.35 -11.34
N VAL A 150 17.38 34.14 -10.77
CA VAL A 150 17.50 32.89 -11.52
C VAL A 150 16.32 32.73 -12.47
N ARG A 151 15.09 32.90 -11.98
CA ARG A 151 13.85 32.78 -12.77
C ARG A 151 13.78 33.82 -13.89
N GLY A 152 14.11 35.07 -13.56
CA GLY A 152 14.10 36.18 -14.51
C GLY A 152 15.34 36.24 -15.38
N GLN A 153 16.33 35.38 -15.14
CA GLN A 153 17.64 35.36 -15.82
C GLN A 153 18.27 36.75 -15.85
N ARG A 154 18.23 37.44 -14.71
CA ARG A 154 18.75 38.80 -14.55
C ARG A 154 20.20 38.77 -14.08
N GLU A 155 20.82 39.94 -14.02
CA GLU A 155 22.15 40.13 -13.43
C GLU A 155 23.23 39.17 -13.98
N SER A 156 23.88 38.40 -13.09
CA SER A 156 24.95 37.47 -13.46
C SER A 156 24.45 36.33 -14.36
N PHE A 157 23.24 35.83 -14.13
CA PHE A 157 22.63 34.76 -14.94
C PHE A 157 22.37 35.24 -16.37
N GLY A 158 21.79 36.44 -16.52
CA GLY A 158 21.54 37.04 -17.84
C GLY A 158 22.82 37.32 -18.62
N LYS A 159 23.82 37.90 -17.95
CA LYS A 159 25.15 38.16 -18.55
C LYS A 159 25.85 36.88 -18.96
N ALA A 160 25.76 35.81 -18.16
CA ALA A 160 26.36 34.53 -18.48
C ALA A 160 25.69 33.87 -19.69
N LEU A 161 24.36 33.87 -19.75
CA LEU A 161 23.62 33.32 -20.90
C LEU A 161 23.91 34.09 -22.19
N ALA A 162 23.98 35.43 -22.15
CA ALA A 162 24.34 36.24 -23.31
C ALA A 162 25.73 35.88 -23.87
N ARG A 163 26.72 35.64 -22.98
CA ARG A 163 28.06 35.18 -23.40
C ARG A 163 28.03 33.79 -24.04
N HIS A 164 27.14 32.90 -23.61
CA HIS A 164 26.97 31.61 -24.25
C HIS A 164 26.29 31.72 -25.62
N GLU A 165 25.33 32.63 -25.77
CA GLU A 165 24.67 32.94 -27.04
C GLU A 165 25.65 33.53 -28.06
N GLU A 166 26.57 34.39 -27.64
CA GLU A 166 27.64 34.91 -28.49
C GLU A 166 28.54 33.81 -29.03
N LYS A 167 28.81 32.77 -28.22
CA LYS A 167 29.69 31.65 -28.59
C LYS A 167 28.99 30.55 -29.40
N LEU A 168 27.71 30.30 -29.15
CA LEU A 168 26.96 29.16 -29.71
C LEU A 168 25.92 29.58 -30.75
N GLY A 169 25.65 30.88 -30.90
CA GLY A 169 24.56 31.44 -31.69
C GLY A 169 23.31 31.73 -30.85
N LYS A 170 22.62 32.83 -31.18
CA LYS A 170 21.41 33.30 -30.46
C LYS A 170 20.27 32.29 -30.45
N ASP A 171 20.13 31.49 -31.50
CA ASP A 171 19.08 30.47 -31.64
C ASP A 171 19.58 29.06 -31.33
N SER A 172 20.67 28.94 -30.56
CA SER A 172 21.19 27.63 -30.16
C SER A 172 20.15 26.90 -29.31
N GLU A 173 19.72 25.72 -29.78
CA GLU A 173 18.78 24.84 -29.08
C GLU A 173 19.21 24.58 -27.62
N ARG A 174 20.52 24.54 -27.37
CA ARG A 174 21.08 24.33 -26.02
C ARG A 174 20.80 25.49 -25.09
N VAL A 175 21.00 26.73 -25.55
CA VAL A 175 20.71 27.91 -24.71
C VAL A 175 19.22 28.00 -24.42
N VAL A 176 18.36 27.71 -25.40
CA VAL A 176 16.90 27.66 -25.19
C VAL A 176 16.54 26.66 -24.09
N LYS A 177 17.11 25.44 -24.13
CA LYS A 177 16.92 24.43 -23.07
C LYS A 177 17.43 24.90 -21.71
N TRP A 178 18.58 25.55 -21.64
CA TRP A 178 19.13 26.09 -20.38
C TRP A 178 18.22 27.17 -19.78
N ARG A 179 17.74 28.11 -20.60
CA ARG A 179 16.81 29.16 -20.17
C ARG A 179 15.54 28.55 -19.60
N GLN A 180 14.96 27.58 -20.29
CA GLN A 180 13.75 26.90 -19.84
C GLN A 180 13.97 26.14 -18.52
N ALA A 181 15.07 25.39 -18.40
CA ALA A 181 15.37 24.64 -17.19
C ALA A 181 15.62 25.53 -15.96
N LEU A 182 16.27 26.70 -16.13
CA LEU A 182 16.43 27.70 -15.07
C LEU A 182 15.09 28.24 -14.58
N ILE A 183 14.16 28.55 -15.50
CA ILE A 183 12.82 29.02 -15.14
C ILE A 183 12.06 27.95 -14.35
N GLU A 184 12.05 26.71 -14.86
CA GLU A 184 11.34 25.60 -14.21
C GLU A 184 11.90 25.31 -12.82
N ALA A 185 13.22 25.21 -12.67
CA ALA A 185 13.86 24.95 -11.39
C ALA A 185 13.63 26.09 -10.39
N ALA A 186 13.70 27.36 -10.84
CA ALA A 186 13.44 28.52 -9.98
C ALA A 186 11.95 28.74 -9.64
N ASN A 187 11.04 28.00 -10.26
CA ASN A 187 9.62 27.94 -9.88
C ASN A 187 9.33 26.88 -8.81
N LEU A 188 10.28 25.99 -8.52
CA LEU A 188 10.14 25.03 -7.44
C LEU A 188 10.33 25.70 -6.07
N SER A 189 9.64 25.18 -5.05
CA SER A 189 9.87 25.59 -3.68
C SER A 189 11.25 25.12 -3.23
N GLY A 190 12.06 26.05 -2.70
CA GLY A 190 13.43 25.81 -2.28
C GLY A 190 13.80 26.62 -1.06
N TRP A 191 15.09 26.67 -0.77
CA TRP A 191 15.65 27.45 0.34
C TRP A 191 16.50 28.60 -0.18
N HIS A 192 16.38 29.76 0.45
CA HIS A 192 17.19 30.94 0.15
C HIS A 192 18.11 31.21 1.33
N TYR A 193 19.41 31.37 1.06
CA TYR A 193 20.43 31.70 2.03
C TYR A 193 21.23 32.89 1.51
N ASP A 194 21.26 33.96 2.29
CA ASP A 194 21.97 35.20 1.95
C ASP A 194 23.00 35.53 3.05
N HIS A 195 22.58 35.46 4.31
CA HIS A 195 23.40 35.68 5.50
C HIS A 195 22.76 34.97 6.70
N GLY A 196 23.58 34.54 7.68
CA GLY A 196 23.10 33.88 8.90
C GLY A 196 23.98 32.72 9.36
N ASP A 197 23.42 31.85 10.19
CA ASP A 197 24.06 30.61 10.63
C ASP A 197 23.96 29.56 9.52
N GLY A 198 25.08 29.35 8.82
CA GLY A 198 25.20 28.34 7.76
C GLY A 198 24.98 26.92 8.28
N THR A 199 25.28 26.64 9.55
CA THR A 199 25.12 25.30 10.14
C THR A 199 23.64 24.98 10.34
N GLU A 200 22.86 25.89 10.93
CA GLU A 200 21.40 25.68 11.07
C GLU A 200 20.72 25.51 9.70
N PHE A 201 21.18 26.27 8.70
CA PHE A 201 20.67 26.16 7.34
C PHE A 201 20.98 24.80 6.70
N ILE A 202 22.21 24.30 6.84
CA ILE A 202 22.60 22.97 6.38
C ILE A 202 21.79 21.89 7.11
N GLU A 203 21.66 21.97 8.43
CA GLU A 203 20.88 21.01 9.21
C GLU A 203 19.43 20.91 8.74
N LYS A 204 18.82 22.03 8.36
CA LYS A 204 17.46 22.06 7.80
C LYS A 204 17.36 21.29 6.47
N ILE A 205 18.33 21.48 5.57
CA ILE A 205 18.40 20.77 4.29
C ILE A 205 18.64 19.28 4.53
N VAL A 206 19.66 18.94 5.31
CA VAL A 206 20.04 17.57 5.67
C VAL A 206 18.87 16.85 6.32
N LYS A 207 18.13 17.51 7.22
CA LYS A 207 16.92 16.93 7.83
C LYS A 207 15.89 16.59 6.75
N LYS A 208 15.56 17.51 5.85
CA LYS A 208 14.57 17.24 4.78
C LYS A 208 15.01 16.09 3.86
N ILE A 209 16.28 16.04 3.50
CA ILE A 209 16.83 14.95 2.69
C ILE A 209 16.74 13.63 3.46
N SER A 210 17.19 13.60 4.72
CA SER A 210 17.12 12.43 5.61
C SER A 210 15.69 11.89 5.69
N THR A 211 14.70 12.77 5.91
CA THR A 211 13.28 12.37 5.97
C THR A 211 12.74 11.82 4.66
N THR A 212 13.35 12.16 3.53
CA THR A 212 12.94 11.64 2.22
C THR A 212 13.62 10.30 1.94
N VAL A 213 14.93 10.21 2.21
CA VAL A 213 15.73 9.01 1.96
C VAL A 213 15.29 7.85 2.87
N ALA A 214 14.98 8.15 4.13
CA ALA A 214 14.53 7.17 5.11
C ALA A 214 13.11 6.63 4.85
N ARG A 215 12.35 7.20 3.90
CA ARG A 215 11.13 6.57 3.39
C ARG A 215 11.54 5.38 2.52
N VAL A 216 11.62 4.23 3.15
CA VAL A 216 11.86 2.94 2.50
C VAL A 216 10.50 2.35 2.14
N PRO A 217 10.25 2.02 0.86
CA PRO A 217 9.00 1.39 0.47
C PRO A 217 8.74 0.13 1.29
N LEU A 218 7.49 -0.05 1.73
CA LEU A 218 7.08 -1.25 2.43
C LEU A 218 7.15 -2.45 1.51
N SER A 219 7.66 -3.59 2.00
CA SER A 219 7.62 -4.84 1.24
C SER A 219 6.16 -5.30 1.10
N VAL A 220 5.64 -5.21 -0.13
CA VAL A 220 4.24 -5.53 -0.48
C VAL A 220 4.04 -7.04 -0.47
N ALA A 221 4.64 -7.74 -1.43
CA ALA A 221 4.62 -9.19 -1.54
C ALA A 221 5.78 -9.66 -2.42
N LYS A 222 6.20 -10.92 -2.29
CA LYS A 222 7.20 -11.52 -3.19
C LYS A 222 6.71 -11.58 -4.64
N TYR A 223 5.42 -11.88 -4.82
CA TYR A 223 4.75 -11.91 -6.12
C TYR A 223 3.39 -11.20 -5.98
N PRO A 224 3.27 -9.91 -6.39
CA PRO A 224 2.07 -9.09 -6.17
C PRO A 224 0.99 -9.32 -7.24
N VAL A 225 0.60 -10.58 -7.47
CA VAL A 225 -0.43 -10.95 -8.47
C VAL A 225 -1.79 -10.39 -8.06
N GLY A 226 -2.51 -9.78 -9.01
CA GLY A 226 -3.85 -9.19 -8.78
C GLY A 226 -3.90 -7.96 -7.87
N VAL A 227 -2.76 -7.48 -7.34
CA VAL A 227 -2.77 -6.34 -6.40
C VAL A 227 -3.13 -5.04 -7.10
N GLY A 228 -2.60 -4.80 -8.31
CA GLY A 228 -2.77 -3.54 -9.03
C GLY A 228 -4.23 -3.13 -9.28
N CYS A 229 -5.07 -4.06 -9.75
CA CYS A 229 -6.49 -3.77 -10.00
C CYS A 229 -7.27 -3.43 -8.71
N ARG A 230 -6.85 -3.98 -7.57
CA ARG A 230 -7.44 -3.70 -6.25
C ARG A 230 -6.94 -2.36 -5.71
N VAL A 231 -5.68 -2.02 -5.92
CA VAL A 231 -5.09 -0.70 -5.61
C VAL A 231 -5.80 0.41 -6.37
N GLU A 232 -6.09 0.24 -7.66
CA GLU A 232 -6.81 1.24 -8.46
C GLU A 232 -8.21 1.54 -7.89
N LYS A 233 -8.93 0.50 -7.44
CA LYS A 233 -10.23 0.65 -6.78
C LYS A 233 -10.10 1.45 -5.49
N VAL A 234 -9.13 1.14 -4.63
CA VAL A 234 -8.87 1.90 -3.39
C VAL A 234 -8.47 3.35 -3.70
N MET A 235 -7.61 3.56 -4.70
CA MET A 235 -7.18 4.89 -5.13
C MET A 235 -8.34 5.77 -5.61
N SER A 236 -9.36 5.17 -6.23
CA SER A 236 -10.57 5.89 -6.63
C SER A 236 -11.36 6.45 -5.43
N LEU A 237 -11.46 5.67 -4.33
CA LEU A 237 -12.14 6.06 -3.10
C LEU A 237 -11.40 7.17 -2.34
N LEU A 238 -10.06 7.16 -2.41
CA LEU A 238 -9.23 8.19 -1.78
C LEU A 238 -9.47 9.58 -2.37
N SER A 239 -9.90 9.69 -3.64
CA SER A 239 -10.18 10.99 -4.30
C SER A 239 -9.04 12.02 -4.09
N MET A 240 -7.86 11.70 -4.60
CA MET A 240 -6.63 12.49 -4.39
C MET A 240 -6.69 13.96 -4.87
N GLY A 241 -7.72 14.34 -5.64
CA GLY A 241 -7.93 15.72 -6.10
C GLY A 241 -8.76 16.62 -5.16
N SER A 242 -9.18 16.11 -4.01
CA SER A 242 -9.98 16.85 -3.02
C SER A 242 -9.14 17.24 -1.79
N ASP A 243 -9.38 18.42 -1.24
CA ASP A 243 -8.68 18.93 -0.05
C ASP A 243 -9.36 18.53 1.28
N ASP A 244 -10.39 17.67 1.24
CA ASP A 244 -11.00 17.09 2.44
C ASP A 244 -10.04 16.16 3.20
N VAL A 245 -10.38 15.88 4.45
CA VAL A 245 -9.78 14.77 5.21
C VAL A 245 -10.69 13.57 5.03
N ARG A 246 -10.11 12.44 4.59
CA ARG A 246 -10.90 11.25 4.27
C ARG A 246 -10.37 10.03 4.99
N MET A 247 -11.29 9.33 5.64
CA MET A 247 -11.08 7.98 6.18
C MET A 247 -11.76 6.97 5.25
N ILE A 248 -11.06 5.90 4.90
CA ILE A 248 -11.64 4.78 4.16
C ILE A 248 -11.32 3.46 4.86
N GLY A 249 -12.20 2.48 4.71
CA GLY A 249 -12.02 1.13 5.19
C GLY A 249 -11.62 0.16 4.07
N ILE A 250 -10.71 -0.75 4.34
CA ILE A 250 -10.44 -1.96 3.55
C ILE A 250 -10.88 -3.14 4.39
N TRP A 251 -11.94 -3.83 3.97
CA TRP A 251 -12.62 -4.86 4.74
C TRP A 251 -12.65 -6.20 4.00
N GLY A 252 -12.74 -7.29 4.76
CA GLY A 252 -12.81 -8.65 4.24
C GLY A 252 -12.24 -9.68 5.21
N THR A 253 -12.38 -10.95 4.89
CA THR A 253 -11.88 -12.09 5.67
C THR A 253 -10.36 -12.04 5.88
N GLY A 254 -9.87 -12.69 6.94
CA GLY A 254 -8.44 -12.96 7.13
C GLY A 254 -7.83 -13.68 5.93
N GLY A 255 -6.63 -13.26 5.51
CA GLY A 255 -5.90 -13.92 4.42
C GLY A 255 -6.16 -13.41 3.00
N LEU A 256 -7.14 -12.51 2.78
CA LEU A 256 -7.46 -11.93 1.46
C LEU A 256 -6.45 -10.89 0.92
N GLY A 257 -5.41 -10.54 1.69
CA GLY A 257 -4.39 -9.58 1.23
C GLY A 257 -4.71 -8.11 1.48
N LYS A 258 -5.62 -7.77 2.40
CA LYS A 258 -5.91 -6.37 2.81
C LYS A 258 -4.64 -5.56 3.13
N THR A 259 -3.77 -6.12 3.96
CA THR A 259 -2.49 -5.51 4.33
C THR A 259 -1.59 -5.30 3.11
N THR A 260 -1.56 -6.25 2.17
CA THR A 260 -0.79 -6.16 0.92
C THR A 260 -1.27 -4.99 0.07
N ILE A 261 -2.59 -4.86 -0.11
CA ILE A 261 -3.20 -3.75 -0.86
C ILE A 261 -2.89 -2.41 -0.17
N ALA A 262 -3.03 -2.33 1.15
CA ALA A 262 -2.79 -1.10 1.90
C ALA A 262 -1.32 -0.64 1.81
N LYS A 263 -0.36 -1.58 1.84
CA LYS A 263 1.07 -1.28 1.63
C LYS A 263 1.35 -0.73 0.25
N ASP A 264 0.76 -1.31 -0.79
CA ASP A 264 0.99 -0.88 -2.17
C ASP A 264 0.37 0.50 -2.45
N VAL A 265 -0.83 0.75 -1.92
CA VAL A 265 -1.45 2.09 -1.90
C VAL A 265 -0.53 3.08 -1.17
N TYR A 266 -0.05 2.73 0.03
CA TYR A 266 0.83 3.58 0.83
C TYR A 266 2.09 3.98 0.04
N ASN A 267 2.81 3.00 -0.50
CA ASN A 267 4.01 3.22 -1.31
C ASN A 267 3.74 4.10 -2.53
N SER A 268 2.56 3.96 -3.15
CA SER A 268 2.18 4.68 -4.36
C SER A 268 1.93 6.18 -4.12
N ILE A 269 1.56 6.59 -2.90
CA ILE A 269 1.12 7.96 -2.63
C ILE A 269 1.87 8.68 -1.50
N GLU A 270 2.71 8.01 -0.72
CA GLU A 270 3.39 8.59 0.45
C GLU A 270 4.19 9.87 0.16
N SER A 271 4.74 10.00 -1.05
CA SER A 271 5.51 11.17 -1.49
C SER A 271 4.67 12.45 -1.59
N GLN A 272 3.35 12.34 -1.63
CA GLN A 272 2.40 13.46 -1.78
C GLN A 272 1.95 14.08 -0.44
N PHE A 273 2.50 13.60 0.68
CA PHE A 273 2.11 13.97 2.05
C PHE A 273 3.28 14.52 2.86
N ASP A 274 2.96 15.42 3.80
CA ASP A 274 3.91 16.06 4.69
C ASP A 274 4.51 15.06 5.68
N GLY A 275 3.69 14.12 6.14
CA GLY A 275 4.05 13.03 7.04
C GLY A 275 3.24 11.78 6.71
N CYS A 276 3.86 10.62 6.91
CA CYS A 276 3.27 9.33 6.61
C CYS A 276 3.57 8.35 7.75
N SER A 277 2.63 7.45 8.05
CA SER A 277 2.84 6.37 9.01
C SER A 277 2.02 5.15 8.64
N PHE A 278 2.65 3.98 8.73
CA PHE A 278 2.00 2.68 8.54
C PHE A 278 2.09 1.90 9.85
N LEU A 279 1.00 1.92 10.62
CA LEU A 279 0.91 1.18 11.87
C LEU A 279 0.48 -0.26 11.59
N ALA A 280 1.45 -1.16 11.49
CA ALA A 280 1.23 -2.57 11.24
C ALA A 280 0.70 -3.32 12.49
N ASN A 281 -0.20 -4.28 12.28
CA ASN A 281 -0.71 -5.18 13.32
C ASN A 281 -1.24 -4.44 14.57
N VAL A 282 -2.13 -3.47 14.37
CA VAL A 282 -2.71 -2.64 15.45
C VAL A 282 -3.33 -3.51 16.53
N ARG A 283 -4.18 -4.49 16.19
CA ARG A 283 -4.74 -5.47 17.16
C ARG A 283 -3.69 -6.08 18.06
N LYS A 284 -2.64 -6.64 17.47
CA LYS A 284 -1.60 -7.37 18.23
C LYS A 284 -0.80 -6.43 19.13
N THR A 285 -0.57 -5.21 18.66
CA THR A 285 0.25 -4.23 19.36
C THR A 285 -0.52 -3.57 20.50
N SER A 286 -1.78 -3.21 20.29
CA SER A 286 -2.64 -2.59 21.32
C SER A 286 -2.88 -3.52 22.51
N ASN A 287 -2.90 -4.83 22.30
CA ASN A 287 -3.14 -5.82 23.35
C ASN A 287 -1.94 -6.03 24.29
N ARG A 288 -0.81 -5.36 24.04
CA ARG A 288 0.35 -5.35 24.95
C ARG A 288 0.18 -4.26 26.01
N PRO A 289 0.82 -4.40 27.20
CA PRO A 289 0.91 -3.29 28.14
C PRO A 289 1.47 -2.04 27.45
N ASP A 290 0.82 -0.90 27.63
CA ASP A 290 1.12 0.38 26.99
C ASP A 290 1.15 0.35 25.44
N GLY A 291 0.48 -0.64 24.83
CA GLY A 291 0.46 -0.86 23.39
C GLY A 291 -0.08 0.32 22.59
N LEU A 292 -1.18 0.94 23.04
CA LEU A 292 -1.75 2.13 22.38
C LEU A 292 -0.81 3.34 22.51
N VAL A 293 -0.21 3.55 23.67
CA VAL A 293 0.79 4.61 23.88
C VAL A 293 1.99 4.42 22.94
N HIS A 294 2.44 3.17 22.76
CA HIS A 294 3.48 2.85 21.79
C HIS A 294 3.08 3.21 20.36
N LEU A 295 1.87 2.83 19.92
CA LEU A 295 1.37 3.17 18.58
C LEU A 295 1.25 4.69 18.37
N GLN A 296 0.80 5.44 19.38
CA GLN A 296 0.73 6.90 19.33
C GLN A 296 2.14 7.54 19.21
N LYS A 297 3.13 7.02 19.94
CA LYS A 297 4.53 7.45 19.83
C LYS A 297 5.06 7.21 18.42
N THR A 298 4.85 6.01 17.87
CA THR A 298 5.29 5.62 16.54
C THR A 298 4.67 6.53 15.47
N LEU A 299 3.34 6.73 15.52
CA LEU A 299 2.62 7.65 14.62
C LEU A 299 3.24 9.04 14.65
N LEU A 300 3.43 9.60 15.84
CA LEU A 300 3.98 10.95 16.00
C LEU A 300 5.43 11.04 15.53
N SER A 301 6.27 10.04 15.82
CA SER A 301 7.68 10.03 15.38
C SER A 301 7.82 9.94 13.86
N GLU A 302 7.03 9.08 13.22
CA GLU A 302 7.07 8.87 11.76
C GLU A 302 6.47 10.06 10.99
N THR A 303 5.40 10.66 11.50
CA THR A 303 4.75 11.80 10.83
C THR A 303 5.48 13.13 11.06
N LEU A 304 6.07 13.33 12.23
CA LEU A 304 6.76 14.59 12.58
C LEU A 304 8.27 14.54 12.35
N TRP A 305 8.85 13.35 12.16
CA TRP A 305 10.29 13.12 12.07
C TRP A 305 11.04 13.78 13.23
N LYS A 306 10.52 13.55 14.43
CA LYS A 306 11.09 14.01 15.70
C LYS A 306 11.35 12.81 16.60
N GLU A 307 12.62 12.59 16.87
CA GLU A 307 13.06 11.68 17.92
C GLU A 307 12.72 12.29 19.29
N ASN A 308 12.42 11.44 20.29
CA ASN A 308 12.18 11.82 21.69
C ASN A 308 10.87 12.56 22.01
N LEU A 309 9.76 12.21 21.34
CA LEU A 309 8.44 12.68 21.77
C LEU A 309 7.99 11.97 23.04
N VAL A 310 7.77 12.74 24.11
CA VAL A 310 7.32 12.22 25.39
C VAL A 310 5.80 12.05 25.37
N VAL A 311 5.34 10.82 25.20
CA VAL A 311 3.94 10.42 25.44
C VAL A 311 3.88 9.67 26.76
N LEU A 312 3.25 10.30 27.76
CA LEU A 312 3.17 9.80 29.14
C LEU A 312 1.93 8.94 29.41
N SER A 313 0.88 9.10 28.60
CA SER A 313 -0.38 8.36 28.72
C SER A 313 -1.13 8.39 27.39
N GLU A 314 -2.14 7.53 27.25
CA GLU A 314 -2.96 7.43 26.04
C GLU A 314 -3.69 8.74 25.73
N ASP A 315 -4.35 9.36 26.72
CA ASP A 315 -5.05 10.64 26.54
C ASP A 315 -4.11 11.77 26.13
N LYS A 316 -2.90 11.79 26.69
CA LYS A 316 -1.89 12.79 26.32
C LYS A 316 -1.39 12.54 24.90
N GLY A 317 -1.20 11.29 24.50
CA GLY A 317 -0.84 10.92 23.12
C GLY A 317 -1.91 11.31 22.12
N ALA A 318 -3.18 11.03 22.41
CA ALA A 318 -4.33 11.42 21.60
C ALA A 318 -4.40 12.94 21.37
N ASN A 319 -4.28 13.72 22.46
CA ASN A 319 -4.25 15.18 22.37
C ASN A 319 -3.04 15.68 21.56
N LEU A 320 -1.86 15.07 21.75
CA LEU A 320 -0.66 15.41 20.96
C LEU A 320 -0.84 15.12 19.47
N ILE A 321 -1.46 14.00 19.09
CA ILE A 321 -1.77 13.67 17.70
C ILE A 321 -2.64 14.78 17.09
N ARG A 322 -3.78 15.08 17.74
CA ARG A 322 -4.67 16.16 17.29
C ARG A 322 -3.92 17.49 17.13
N ASP A 323 -3.22 17.93 18.16
CA ASP A 323 -2.62 19.27 18.20
C ASP A 323 -1.45 19.42 17.21
N ARG A 324 -0.76 18.33 16.87
CA ARG A 324 0.41 18.37 15.99
C ARG A 324 0.08 18.06 14.53
N LEU A 325 -0.99 17.32 14.26
CA LEU A 325 -1.34 16.85 12.91
C LEU A 325 -2.50 17.63 12.27
N CYS A 326 -3.27 18.43 13.02
CA CYS A 326 -4.45 19.16 12.54
C CYS A 326 -4.19 20.15 11.40
N CYS A 327 -2.93 20.57 11.19
CA CYS A 327 -2.53 21.50 10.13
C CYS A 327 -1.58 20.86 9.10
N ARG A 328 -1.43 19.54 9.10
CA ARG A 328 -0.51 18.82 8.21
C ARG A 328 -1.28 17.87 7.31
N LYS A 329 -0.82 17.73 6.06
CA LYS A 329 -1.37 16.76 5.12
C LYS A 329 -0.74 15.39 5.42
N ILE A 330 -1.47 14.51 6.11
CA ILE A 330 -0.99 13.22 6.61
C ILE A 330 -1.55 12.05 5.82
N LEU A 331 -0.70 11.05 5.57
CA LEU A 331 -1.10 9.70 5.15
C LEU A 331 -0.96 8.75 6.33
N LEU A 332 -2.04 8.12 6.76
CA LEU A 332 -2.04 7.16 7.87
C LEU A 332 -2.68 5.84 7.44
N VAL A 333 -1.98 4.73 7.67
CA VAL A 333 -2.56 3.39 7.56
C VAL A 333 -2.61 2.74 8.93
N LEU A 334 -3.80 2.31 9.35
CA LEU A 334 -4.06 1.53 10.55
C LEU A 334 -4.38 0.10 10.12
N ASP A 335 -3.41 -0.81 10.23
CA ASP A 335 -3.54 -2.17 9.72
C ASP A 335 -3.97 -3.17 10.81
N ASP A 336 -4.98 -4.00 10.50
CA ASP A 336 -5.53 -5.04 11.37
C ASP A 336 -6.16 -4.46 12.65
N VAL A 337 -7.06 -3.49 12.49
CA VAL A 337 -7.88 -2.90 13.57
C VAL A 337 -9.07 -3.82 13.85
N ASP A 338 -9.36 -4.09 15.12
CA ASP A 338 -10.48 -4.95 15.56
C ASP A 338 -11.35 -4.35 16.68
N HIS A 339 -10.99 -3.18 17.22
CA HIS A 339 -11.79 -2.48 18.23
C HIS A 339 -11.84 -0.97 18.00
N GLY A 340 -12.98 -0.35 18.34
CA GLY A 340 -13.19 1.10 18.22
C GLY A 340 -12.23 1.92 19.09
N ASP A 341 -11.80 1.39 20.24
CA ASP A 341 -10.85 2.07 21.14
C ASP A 341 -9.51 2.36 20.44
N GLN A 342 -9.07 1.47 19.55
CA GLN A 342 -7.86 1.67 18.74
C GLN A 342 -8.02 2.89 17.81
N LEU A 343 -9.18 3.03 17.15
CA LEU A 343 -9.48 4.19 16.31
C LEU A 343 -9.63 5.46 17.15
N ASN A 344 -10.29 5.38 18.30
CA ASN A 344 -10.46 6.51 19.22
C ASN A 344 -9.14 7.04 19.80
N ALA A 345 -8.14 6.17 19.94
CA ALA A 345 -6.81 6.52 20.43
C ALA A 345 -5.87 7.08 19.33
N LEU A 346 -6.05 6.67 18.06
CA LEU A 346 -5.12 6.95 16.96
C LEU A 346 -5.66 7.93 15.91
N ALA A 347 -6.95 7.90 15.62
CA ALA A 347 -7.60 8.65 14.56
C ALA A 347 -9.10 8.91 14.86
N ARG A 348 -9.39 9.51 16.02
CA ARG A 348 -10.77 9.68 16.52
C ARG A 348 -11.67 10.44 15.56
N GLU A 349 -11.18 11.54 15.00
CA GLU A 349 -11.96 12.45 14.17
C GLU A 349 -11.11 12.95 12.99
N CYS A 350 -11.77 13.25 11.86
CA CYS A 350 -11.11 13.89 10.72
C CYS A 350 -10.44 15.23 11.08
N ALA A 351 -10.97 15.95 12.06
CA ALA A 351 -10.43 17.22 12.54
C ALA A 351 -9.03 17.11 13.17
N TRP A 352 -8.56 15.89 13.50
CA TRP A 352 -7.20 15.68 13.99
C TRP A 352 -6.13 15.85 12.91
N PHE A 353 -6.53 15.91 11.64
CA PHE A 353 -5.62 15.96 10.51
C PHE A 353 -5.88 17.18 9.62
N GLY A 354 -4.84 17.67 8.95
CA GLY A 354 -4.93 18.82 8.06
C GLY A 354 -5.57 18.48 6.72
N LYS A 355 -5.97 19.52 5.99
CA LYS A 355 -6.60 19.41 4.66
C LYS A 355 -5.80 18.52 3.70
N GLY A 356 -6.50 17.69 2.94
CA GLY A 356 -5.92 16.73 2.00
C GLY A 356 -5.39 15.45 2.64
N SER A 357 -5.60 15.21 3.94
CA SER A 357 -5.13 13.99 4.62
C SER A 357 -5.95 12.76 4.22
N ARG A 358 -5.29 11.60 4.24
CA ARG A 358 -5.88 10.30 3.89
C ARG A 358 -5.57 9.28 4.98
N ILE A 359 -6.61 8.67 5.53
CA ILE A 359 -6.52 7.65 6.57
C ILE A 359 -7.15 6.37 6.01
N ILE A 360 -6.41 5.27 6.09
CA ILE A 360 -6.82 3.96 5.58
C ILE A 360 -6.85 3.01 6.77
N VAL A 361 -7.98 2.35 6.99
CA VAL A 361 -8.14 1.35 8.05
C VAL A 361 -8.33 -0.01 7.42
N THR A 362 -7.48 -0.99 7.74
CA THR A 362 -7.73 -2.38 7.36
C THR A 362 -8.36 -3.13 8.54
N THR A 363 -9.42 -3.88 8.27
CA THR A 363 -10.11 -4.65 9.33
C THR A 363 -10.79 -5.90 8.78
N ARG A 364 -11.07 -6.84 9.68
CA ARG A 364 -11.94 -8.00 9.43
C ARG A 364 -13.38 -7.73 9.87
N ASP A 365 -13.59 -6.70 10.68
CA ASP A 365 -14.88 -6.39 11.30
C ASP A 365 -15.41 -5.05 10.75
N LYS A 366 -16.42 -5.15 9.88
CA LYS A 366 -17.07 -4.00 9.25
C LYS A 366 -17.71 -3.08 10.28
N HIS A 367 -18.17 -3.61 11.41
CA HIS A 367 -18.81 -2.84 12.46
C HIS A 367 -17.87 -1.79 13.05
N VAL A 368 -16.57 -2.10 13.14
CA VAL A 368 -15.55 -1.15 13.60
C VAL A 368 -15.47 0.09 12.70
N LEU A 369 -15.73 -0.06 11.40
CA LEU A 369 -15.75 1.05 10.45
C LEU A 369 -17.05 1.85 10.56
N THR A 370 -18.20 1.17 10.53
CA THR A 370 -19.51 1.82 10.52
C THR A 370 -19.80 2.53 11.84
N SER A 371 -19.44 1.93 12.98
CA SER A 371 -19.57 2.57 14.31
C SER A 371 -18.69 3.81 14.46
N HIS A 372 -17.58 3.89 13.70
CA HIS A 372 -16.70 5.06 13.65
C HIS A 372 -17.10 6.09 12.57
N GLY A 373 -18.20 5.86 11.84
CA GLY A 373 -18.66 6.76 10.78
C GLY A 373 -17.85 6.70 9.48
N ILE A 374 -17.15 5.59 9.22
CA ILE A 374 -16.40 5.38 7.97
C ILE A 374 -17.33 4.71 6.94
N ASP A 375 -17.96 5.53 6.10
CA ASP A 375 -18.92 5.05 5.08
C ASP A 375 -18.26 4.53 3.79
N GLN A 376 -17.05 5.01 3.49
CA GLN A 376 -16.31 4.64 2.28
C GLN A 376 -15.51 3.35 2.54
N VAL A 377 -16.08 2.21 2.16
CA VAL A 377 -15.48 0.89 2.44
C VAL A 377 -15.25 0.12 1.13
N TYR A 378 -14.02 -0.35 0.95
CA TYR A 378 -13.64 -1.31 -0.08
C TYR A 378 -13.66 -2.73 0.49
N GLU A 379 -14.58 -3.56 0.01
CA GLU A 379 -14.57 -5.00 0.30
C GLU A 379 -13.59 -5.72 -0.64
N VAL A 380 -12.62 -6.40 -0.06
CA VAL A 380 -11.65 -7.19 -0.81
C VAL A 380 -12.29 -8.50 -1.25
N LYS A 381 -12.31 -8.74 -2.56
CA LYS A 381 -12.78 -10.00 -3.14
C LYS A 381 -11.64 -11.02 -3.28
N PRO A 382 -11.94 -12.33 -3.25
CA PRO A 382 -10.98 -13.39 -3.56
C PRO A 382 -10.27 -13.18 -4.91
N LEU A 383 -9.14 -13.85 -5.11
CA LEU A 383 -8.49 -13.93 -6.42
C LEU A 383 -9.40 -14.68 -7.39
N ASP A 384 -9.45 -14.21 -8.63
CA ASP A 384 -10.04 -15.00 -9.69
C ASP A 384 -9.15 -16.21 -10.04
N GLN A 385 -9.65 -17.09 -10.90
CA GLN A 385 -8.99 -18.35 -11.21
C GLN A 385 -7.63 -18.14 -11.91
N ASP A 386 -7.51 -17.10 -12.73
CA ASP A 386 -6.30 -16.76 -13.46
C ASP A 386 -5.25 -16.16 -12.52
N GLU A 387 -5.66 -15.19 -11.69
CA GLU A 387 -4.83 -14.59 -10.64
C GLU A 387 -4.32 -15.65 -9.64
N ALA A 388 -5.21 -16.54 -9.20
CA ALA A 388 -4.88 -17.60 -8.26
C ALA A 388 -3.89 -18.61 -8.88
N SER A 389 -4.10 -18.99 -10.14
CA SER A 389 -3.22 -19.88 -10.89
C SER A 389 -1.83 -19.27 -11.11
N GLU A 390 -1.77 -17.99 -11.47
CA GLU A 390 -0.50 -17.26 -11.62
C GLU A 390 0.25 -17.15 -10.29
N LEU A 391 -0.46 -16.84 -9.19
CA LEU A 391 0.14 -16.75 -7.87
C LEU A 391 0.70 -18.10 -7.42
N LEU A 392 -0.08 -19.17 -7.54
CA LEU A 392 0.37 -20.52 -7.21
C LEU A 392 1.59 -20.91 -8.04
N SER A 393 1.52 -20.66 -9.36
CA SER A 393 2.62 -20.97 -10.28
C SER A 393 3.91 -20.27 -9.88
N SER A 394 3.83 -19.02 -9.42
CA SER A 394 4.98 -18.22 -9.01
C SER A 394 5.68 -18.76 -7.76
N TYR A 395 4.93 -19.43 -6.86
CA TYR A 395 5.49 -20.04 -5.64
C TYR A 395 5.89 -21.51 -5.82
N ALA A 396 5.11 -22.27 -6.59
CA ALA A 396 5.29 -23.72 -6.74
C ALA A 396 6.32 -24.09 -7.81
N PHE A 397 6.45 -23.31 -8.89
CA PHE A 397 7.33 -23.66 -10.01
C PHE A 397 8.52 -22.74 -10.15
N SER A 398 9.67 -23.31 -10.50
CA SER A 398 10.83 -22.52 -10.95
C SER A 398 10.60 -22.03 -12.39
N ARG A 399 11.24 -20.93 -12.81
CA ARG A 399 11.08 -20.30 -14.16
C ARG A 399 11.25 -21.26 -15.37
N ASN A 400 11.85 -22.44 -15.18
CA ASN A 400 12.16 -23.41 -16.23
C ASN A 400 11.36 -24.72 -16.12
N GLU A 401 10.42 -24.84 -15.18
CA GLU A 401 9.59 -26.04 -15.01
C GLU A 401 8.33 -25.95 -15.88
N THR A 402 8.00 -27.02 -16.61
CA THR A 402 6.82 -27.06 -17.48
C THR A 402 5.54 -27.31 -16.67
N LYS A 403 4.52 -26.47 -16.90
CA LYS A 403 3.19 -26.56 -16.25
C LYS A 403 2.41 -27.84 -16.58
N ASP A 404 2.81 -28.53 -17.65
CA ASP A 404 1.98 -29.51 -18.36
C ASP A 404 1.75 -30.84 -17.62
N LYS A 405 2.54 -31.14 -16.57
CA LYS A 405 2.47 -32.44 -15.88
C LYS A 405 1.49 -32.50 -14.69
N SER A 406 0.91 -31.37 -14.28
CA SER A 406 0.18 -31.26 -13.00
C SER A 406 -1.06 -30.36 -13.05
N MET A 407 -1.66 -30.15 -14.23
CA MET A 407 -2.80 -29.22 -14.38
C MET A 407 -4.02 -29.62 -13.54
N ASP A 408 -4.30 -30.92 -13.44
CA ASP A 408 -5.34 -31.48 -12.57
C ASP A 408 -5.07 -31.22 -11.09
N LEU A 409 -3.83 -31.40 -10.64
CA LEU A 409 -3.44 -31.10 -9.25
C LEU A 409 -3.48 -29.62 -8.93
N ILE A 410 -3.07 -28.76 -9.88
CA ILE A 410 -3.20 -27.31 -9.76
C ILE A 410 -4.66 -26.94 -9.57
N VAL A 411 -5.57 -27.49 -10.38
CA VAL A 411 -7.01 -27.25 -10.26
C VAL A 411 -7.53 -27.66 -8.87
N ASN A 412 -7.09 -28.81 -8.35
CA ASN A 412 -7.49 -29.26 -7.00
C ASN A 412 -7.01 -28.32 -5.89
N ILE A 413 -5.74 -27.88 -5.95
CA ILE A 413 -5.18 -26.93 -4.96
C ILE A 413 -5.87 -25.57 -5.04
N LEU A 414 -6.13 -25.08 -6.26
CA LEU A 414 -6.84 -23.82 -6.46
C LEU A 414 -8.30 -23.93 -5.98
N GLY A 415 -8.94 -25.09 -6.18
CA GLY A 415 -10.24 -25.41 -5.62
C GLY A 415 -10.23 -25.37 -4.08
N TYR A 416 -9.25 -26.03 -3.44
CA TYR A 416 -9.07 -25.98 -1.99
C TYR A 416 -8.83 -24.55 -1.48
N ALA A 417 -7.96 -23.78 -2.15
CA ALA A 417 -7.68 -22.41 -1.77
C ALA A 417 -8.86 -21.45 -2.00
N ASN A 418 -9.73 -21.78 -2.97
CA ASN A 418 -10.91 -21.00 -3.39
C ASN A 418 -10.64 -19.49 -3.52
N GLY A 419 -9.51 -19.15 -4.16
CA GLY A 419 -9.11 -17.76 -4.38
C GLY A 419 -8.54 -17.04 -3.16
N LEU A 420 -8.33 -17.70 -2.01
CA LEU A 420 -7.70 -17.11 -0.83
C LEU A 420 -6.16 -17.01 -1.01
N PRO A 421 -5.57 -15.80 -1.11
CA PRO A 421 -4.13 -15.64 -1.32
C PRO A 421 -3.28 -16.32 -0.25
N LEU A 422 -3.68 -16.23 1.03
CA LEU A 422 -2.94 -16.85 2.12
C LEU A 422 -2.76 -18.36 1.92
N ALA A 423 -3.82 -19.07 1.51
CA ALA A 423 -3.75 -20.51 1.29
C ALA A 423 -2.76 -20.84 0.19
N ILE A 424 -2.78 -20.09 -0.92
CA ILE A 424 -1.88 -20.27 -2.06
C ILE A 424 -0.42 -19.99 -1.66
N VAL A 425 -0.17 -18.92 -0.91
CA VAL A 425 1.19 -18.54 -0.46
C VAL A 425 1.76 -19.56 0.52
N VAL A 426 0.93 -20.16 1.36
CA VAL A 426 1.34 -21.23 2.28
C VAL A 426 1.62 -22.50 1.50
N LEU A 427 0.70 -22.94 0.63
CA LEU A 427 0.80 -24.23 -0.07
C LEU A 427 1.83 -24.23 -1.19
N GLY A 428 1.96 -23.15 -1.97
CA GLY A 428 2.85 -23.08 -3.13
C GLY A 428 4.29 -23.56 -2.87
N PRO A 429 4.99 -23.02 -1.84
CA PRO A 429 6.33 -23.48 -1.49
C PRO A 429 6.44 -24.97 -1.11
N PHE A 430 5.41 -25.55 -0.49
CA PHE A 430 5.42 -26.98 -0.13
C PHE A 430 5.42 -27.88 -1.35
N LEU A 431 4.88 -27.40 -2.47
CA LEU A 431 4.72 -28.17 -3.69
C LEU A 431 5.98 -28.12 -4.57
N ARG A 432 6.88 -27.18 -4.29
CA ARG A 432 8.07 -26.93 -5.10
C ARG A 432 9.04 -28.11 -5.05
N GLY A 433 9.41 -28.62 -6.22
CA GLY A 433 10.37 -29.72 -6.37
C GLY A 433 9.87 -31.09 -5.91
N ARG A 434 8.58 -31.23 -5.59
CA ARG A 434 7.96 -32.51 -5.21
C ARG A 434 7.39 -33.25 -6.41
N SER A 435 7.32 -34.57 -6.30
CA SER A 435 6.70 -35.47 -7.27
C SER A 435 5.17 -35.42 -7.22
N ARG A 436 4.52 -35.90 -8.28
CA ARG A 436 3.06 -35.98 -8.37
C ARG A 436 2.42 -36.72 -7.19
N GLY A 437 2.96 -37.88 -6.80
CA GLY A 437 2.41 -38.66 -5.68
C GLY A 437 2.54 -37.96 -4.33
N GLU A 438 3.59 -37.17 -4.12
CA GLU A 438 3.73 -36.35 -2.91
C GLU A 438 2.72 -35.18 -2.87
N TRP A 439 2.32 -34.66 -4.03
CA TRP A 439 1.25 -33.67 -4.12
C TRP A 439 -0.11 -34.29 -3.80
N GLU A 440 -0.42 -35.46 -4.38
CA GLU A 440 -1.65 -36.22 -4.13
C GLU A 440 -1.78 -36.54 -2.62
N SER A 441 -0.74 -37.10 -2.00
CA SER A 441 -0.72 -37.37 -0.56
C SER A 441 -0.86 -36.11 0.31
N THR A 442 -0.28 -34.98 -0.11
CA THR A 442 -0.46 -33.70 0.60
C THR A 442 -1.91 -33.21 0.50
N LEU A 443 -2.54 -33.34 -0.67
CA LEU A 443 -3.94 -33.00 -0.87
C LEU A 443 -4.87 -33.88 -0.04
N GLU A 444 -4.63 -35.19 0.00
CA GLU A 444 -5.37 -36.13 0.87
C GLU A 444 -5.27 -35.72 2.34
N THR A 445 -4.06 -35.38 2.80
CA THR A 445 -3.86 -34.89 4.17
C THR A 445 -4.65 -33.61 4.44
N LEU A 446 -4.70 -32.67 3.48
CA LEU A 446 -5.43 -31.41 3.60
C LEU A 446 -6.95 -31.60 3.60
N THR A 447 -7.45 -32.64 2.93
CA THR A 447 -8.87 -33.01 2.99
C THR A 447 -9.26 -33.63 4.32
N GLU A 448 -8.34 -34.33 5.00
CA GLU A 448 -8.59 -34.95 6.31
C GLU A 448 -8.46 -33.99 7.49
N SER A 449 -7.47 -33.09 7.41
CA SER A 449 -7.16 -32.10 8.44
C SER A 449 -6.66 -30.82 7.77
N PRO A 450 -7.27 -29.65 8.03
CA PRO A 450 -6.84 -28.43 7.38
C PRO A 450 -5.44 -28.02 7.88
N ASN A 451 -4.72 -27.28 7.04
CA ASN A 451 -3.37 -26.83 7.36
C ASN A 451 -3.36 -25.91 8.61
N LYS A 452 -2.50 -26.22 9.59
CA LYS A 452 -2.42 -25.50 10.88
C LYS A 452 -2.09 -24.01 10.73
N ASP A 453 -1.24 -23.63 9.78
CA ASP A 453 -0.86 -22.22 9.59
C ASP A 453 -1.99 -21.41 8.96
N ILE A 454 -2.73 -22.00 8.02
CA ILE A 454 -3.94 -21.40 7.44
C ILE A 454 -5.03 -21.26 8.50
N ASN A 455 -5.33 -22.35 9.22
CA ASN A 455 -6.34 -22.38 10.28
C ASN A 455 -6.04 -21.36 11.37
N ARG A 456 -4.78 -21.23 11.80
CA ARG A 456 -4.38 -20.25 12.81
C ARG A 456 -4.77 -18.83 12.42
N VAL A 457 -4.66 -18.44 11.16
CA VAL A 457 -4.99 -17.08 10.72
C VAL A 457 -6.49 -16.89 10.58
N LEU A 458 -7.22 -17.89 10.08
CA LEU A 458 -8.68 -17.82 9.91
C LEU A 458 -9.40 -17.84 11.27
N LYS A 459 -8.92 -18.65 12.21
CA LYS A 459 -9.49 -18.82 13.55
C LYS A 459 -9.50 -17.55 14.40
N ILE A 460 -8.62 -16.58 14.11
CA ILE A 460 -8.60 -15.28 14.83
C ILE A 460 -9.98 -14.60 14.82
N SER A 461 -10.70 -14.64 13.69
CA SER A 461 -12.03 -14.02 13.60
C SER A 461 -13.08 -14.81 14.39
N PHE A 462 -12.94 -16.14 14.46
CA PHE A 462 -13.79 -17.02 15.26
C PHE A 462 -13.55 -16.86 16.76
N ASP A 463 -12.29 -16.81 17.20
CA ASP A 463 -11.93 -16.71 18.62
C ASP A 463 -12.49 -15.44 19.27
N ALA A 464 -12.62 -14.37 18.49
CA ALA A 464 -13.18 -13.09 18.90
C ALA A 464 -14.72 -13.08 19.02
N LEU A 465 -15.42 -14.14 18.59
CA LEU A 465 -16.88 -14.26 18.74
C LEU A 465 -17.25 -14.60 20.20
N ASP A 466 -18.44 -14.17 20.62
CA ASP A 466 -19.02 -14.64 21.89
C ASP A 466 -19.46 -16.11 21.79
N ASN A 467 -19.77 -16.75 22.93
CA ASN A 467 -20.08 -18.18 22.96
C ASN A 467 -21.30 -18.55 22.07
N ASN A 468 -22.34 -17.73 22.08
CA ASN A 468 -23.54 -17.99 21.28
C ASN A 468 -23.26 -17.81 19.77
N GLN A 469 -22.48 -16.79 19.41
CA GLN A 469 -22.03 -16.59 18.04
C GLN A 469 -21.11 -17.70 17.54
N LYS A 470 -20.26 -18.25 18.42
CA LYS A 470 -19.43 -19.42 18.11
C LYS A 470 -20.31 -20.62 17.81
N ASP A 471 -21.33 -20.88 18.62
CA ASP A 471 -22.27 -21.97 18.37
C ASP A 471 -22.99 -21.80 17.03
N ILE A 472 -23.52 -20.60 16.73
CA ILE A 472 -24.17 -20.32 15.45
C ILE A 472 -23.19 -20.50 14.28
N PHE A 473 -21.94 -20.05 14.43
CA PHE A 473 -20.91 -20.24 13.41
C PHE A 473 -20.65 -21.73 13.15
N LEU A 474 -20.50 -22.54 14.20
CA LEU A 474 -20.27 -23.98 14.08
C LEU A 474 -21.49 -24.70 13.48
N ASP A 475 -22.70 -24.28 13.81
CA ASP A 475 -23.93 -24.78 13.17
C ASP A 475 -23.92 -24.51 11.67
N ILE A 476 -23.54 -23.28 11.26
CA ILE A 476 -23.47 -22.93 9.83
C ILE A 476 -22.40 -23.76 9.11
N ALA A 477 -21.22 -23.89 9.71
CA ALA A 477 -20.11 -24.66 9.15
C ALA A 477 -20.44 -26.16 9.02
N CYS A 478 -21.26 -26.72 9.92
CA CYS A 478 -21.62 -28.14 9.89
C CYS A 478 -22.85 -28.42 9.01
N PHE A 479 -23.85 -27.53 9.00
CA PHE A 479 -25.19 -27.86 8.50
C PHE A 479 -25.78 -26.89 7.47
N PHE A 480 -25.48 -25.59 7.58
CA PHE A 480 -26.29 -24.56 6.90
C PHE A 480 -25.61 -23.83 5.74
N LYS A 481 -24.40 -24.24 5.34
CA LYS A 481 -23.82 -23.73 4.09
C LYS A 481 -24.74 -24.02 2.90
N ARG A 482 -24.97 -23.02 2.03
CA ARG A 482 -25.87 -23.04 0.86
C ARG A 482 -27.36 -23.28 1.16
N ARG A 483 -27.79 -23.13 2.42
CA ARG A 483 -29.21 -23.15 2.79
C ARG A 483 -29.80 -21.73 2.72
N LYS A 484 -31.11 -21.63 2.49
CA LYS A 484 -31.84 -20.36 2.51
C LYS A 484 -31.90 -19.79 3.93
N ARG A 485 -31.77 -18.47 4.03
CA ARG A 485 -31.72 -17.73 5.28
C ARG A 485 -33.11 -17.65 5.92
N ASP A 486 -33.31 -18.44 6.98
CA ASP A 486 -34.45 -18.22 7.87
C ASP A 486 -34.03 -17.57 9.21
N TYR A 487 -32.78 -17.75 9.71
CA TYR A 487 -32.38 -17.27 11.05
C TYR A 487 -30.90 -16.83 11.26
N VAL A 488 -30.07 -16.66 10.23
CA VAL A 488 -28.64 -16.29 10.44
C VAL A 488 -28.45 -14.83 10.84
N THR A 489 -27.80 -14.63 11.99
CA THR A 489 -27.48 -13.36 12.66
C THR A 489 -26.56 -12.45 11.84
N ARG A 490 -26.91 -11.16 11.77
CA ARG A 490 -26.16 -10.08 11.07
C ARG A 490 -24.69 -9.95 11.51
N VAL A 491 -24.33 -10.41 12.70
CA VAL A 491 -22.97 -10.23 13.26
C VAL A 491 -21.91 -11.08 12.55
N LEU A 492 -22.26 -12.27 12.04
CA LEU A 492 -21.30 -13.13 11.31
C LEU A 492 -20.95 -12.57 9.91
N ASP A 493 -21.89 -11.83 9.32
CA ASP A 493 -21.71 -11.09 8.06
C ASP A 493 -20.74 -9.94 8.23
N GLU A 494 -20.87 -9.15 9.30
CA GLU A 494 -19.99 -8.00 9.58
C GLU A 494 -18.52 -8.41 9.79
N ARG A 495 -18.25 -9.65 10.23
CA ARG A 495 -16.88 -10.17 10.43
C ARG A 495 -16.29 -10.92 9.23
N SER A 496 -16.97 -10.90 8.08
CA SER A 496 -16.61 -11.63 6.87
C SER A 496 -16.36 -13.13 7.09
N LEU A 497 -17.05 -13.74 8.06
CA LEU A 497 -17.00 -15.19 8.28
C LEU A 497 -18.06 -15.91 7.43
N VAL A 498 -19.15 -15.22 7.16
CA VAL A 498 -20.29 -15.67 6.36
C VAL A 498 -20.67 -14.53 5.41
N THR A 499 -21.14 -14.86 4.22
CA THR A 499 -21.72 -13.91 3.26
C THR A 499 -23.14 -14.35 2.96
N ILE A 500 -24.05 -13.40 2.73
CA ILE A 500 -25.43 -13.69 2.34
C ILE A 500 -25.61 -13.19 0.91
N GLU A 501 -25.96 -14.09 0.00
CA GLU A 501 -26.20 -13.77 -1.40
C GLU A 501 -27.57 -13.10 -1.59
N ASP A 502 -27.78 -12.48 -2.76
CA ASP A 502 -29.01 -11.72 -3.09
C ASP A 502 -30.28 -12.60 -3.05
N ASP A 503 -30.14 -13.90 -3.28
CA ASP A 503 -31.20 -14.90 -3.17
C ASP A 503 -31.46 -15.37 -1.72
N SER A 504 -30.82 -14.72 -0.74
CA SER A 504 -30.83 -15.06 0.68
C SER A 504 -30.17 -16.41 1.01
N THR A 505 -29.26 -16.90 0.17
CA THR A 505 -28.49 -18.11 0.45
C THR A 505 -27.26 -17.78 1.32
N ILE A 506 -27.02 -18.63 2.34
CA ILE A 506 -25.87 -18.50 3.23
C ILE A 506 -24.63 -19.08 2.53
N GLN A 507 -23.58 -18.27 2.38
CA GLN A 507 -22.29 -18.69 1.87
C GLN A 507 -21.22 -18.60 2.95
N MET A 508 -20.31 -19.56 2.97
CA MET A 508 -19.12 -19.58 3.81
C MET A 508 -17.95 -20.06 2.95
N HIS A 509 -16.81 -19.39 3.07
CA HIS A 509 -15.62 -19.81 2.35
C HIS A 509 -15.19 -21.21 2.80
N ASP A 510 -14.84 -22.09 1.86
CA ASP A 510 -14.58 -23.52 2.11
C ASP A 510 -13.54 -23.75 3.22
N LEU A 511 -12.45 -23.00 3.23
CA LEU A 511 -11.45 -23.07 4.32
C LEU A 511 -11.94 -22.57 5.68
N ILE A 512 -12.92 -21.66 5.72
CA ILE A 512 -13.54 -21.22 6.98
C ILE A 512 -14.48 -22.31 7.51
N GLU A 513 -15.24 -22.92 6.61
CA GLU A 513 -16.12 -24.07 6.92
C GLU A 513 -15.30 -25.24 7.46
N GLN A 514 -14.25 -25.64 6.75
CA GLN A 514 -13.34 -26.71 7.18
C GLN A 514 -12.68 -26.40 8.53
N MET A 515 -12.32 -25.15 8.79
CA MET A 515 -11.78 -24.72 10.08
C MET A 515 -12.83 -24.83 11.20
N GLY A 516 -14.11 -24.52 10.93
CA GLY A 516 -15.21 -24.75 11.87
C GLY A 516 -15.44 -26.23 12.17
N GLN A 517 -15.48 -27.06 11.12
CA GLN A 517 -15.61 -28.52 11.24
C GLN A 517 -14.42 -29.15 12.00
N ASP A 518 -13.19 -28.68 11.75
CA ASP A 518 -12.00 -29.12 12.48
C ASP A 518 -12.05 -28.73 13.97
N ILE A 519 -12.63 -27.57 14.32
CA ILE A 519 -12.85 -27.21 15.74
C ILE A 519 -13.74 -28.25 16.42
N VAL A 520 -14.85 -28.65 15.80
CA VAL A 520 -15.77 -29.67 16.36
C VAL A 520 -15.09 -31.03 16.43
N LYS A 521 -14.34 -31.41 15.38
CA LYS A 521 -13.57 -32.68 15.35
C LYS A 521 -12.60 -32.77 16.52
N ASN A 522 -11.94 -31.66 16.87
CA ASN A 522 -10.97 -31.59 17.96
C ASN A 522 -11.58 -31.58 19.37
N GLU A 523 -12.91 -31.50 19.53
CA GLU A 523 -13.56 -31.67 20.84
C GLU A 523 -13.34 -33.09 21.38
N CYS A 524 -13.41 -34.09 20.50
CA CYS A 524 -13.05 -35.47 20.82
C CYS A 524 -12.64 -36.22 19.54
N LEU A 525 -11.33 -36.44 19.35
CA LEU A 525 -10.83 -37.09 18.14
C LEU A 525 -11.28 -38.56 18.07
N ASP A 526 -11.21 -39.28 19.19
CA ASP A 526 -11.39 -40.74 19.23
C ASP A 526 -12.85 -41.19 19.35
N ASP A 527 -13.78 -40.29 19.71
CA ASP A 527 -15.18 -40.63 19.95
C ASP A 527 -16.10 -39.55 19.36
N PRO A 528 -16.65 -39.79 18.15
CA PRO A 528 -17.57 -38.86 17.52
C PRO A 528 -18.82 -38.58 18.36
N GLY A 529 -19.28 -39.55 19.16
CA GLY A 529 -20.47 -39.41 20.00
C GLY A 529 -20.35 -38.37 21.12
N ARG A 530 -19.12 -37.95 21.43
CA ARG A 530 -18.82 -36.90 22.43
C ARG A 530 -18.64 -35.51 21.84
N ARG A 531 -18.73 -35.37 20.52
CA ARG A 531 -18.64 -34.07 19.84
C ARG A 531 -19.99 -33.36 19.89
N SER A 532 -19.96 -32.03 19.89
CA SER A 532 -21.13 -31.16 19.92
C SER A 532 -21.99 -31.28 18.67
N ARG A 533 -21.36 -31.58 17.52
CA ARG A 533 -22.02 -31.69 16.21
C ARG A 533 -21.40 -32.86 15.42
N LEU A 534 -22.24 -33.53 14.64
CA LEU A 534 -21.84 -34.54 13.67
C LEU A 534 -22.34 -34.08 12.30
N TRP A 535 -21.52 -34.13 11.26
CA TRP A 535 -21.90 -33.67 9.91
C TRP A 535 -21.45 -34.62 8.80
N CYS A 536 -20.45 -35.49 9.03
CA CYS A 536 -20.08 -36.51 8.07
C CYS A 536 -20.87 -37.80 8.31
N TYR A 537 -21.24 -38.46 7.21
CA TYR A 537 -22.09 -39.65 7.23
C TYR A 537 -21.46 -40.79 8.04
N ASP A 538 -20.15 -41.01 7.88
CA ASP A 538 -19.45 -42.12 8.54
C ASP A 538 -19.48 -42.01 10.07
N ASP A 539 -19.23 -40.81 10.62
CA ASP A 539 -19.30 -40.58 12.06
C ASP A 539 -20.74 -40.71 12.59
N VAL A 540 -21.73 -40.22 11.83
CA VAL A 540 -23.15 -40.38 12.18
C VAL A 540 -23.53 -41.86 12.19
N PHE A 541 -23.11 -42.61 11.18
CA PHE A 541 -23.38 -44.03 11.07
C PHE A 541 -22.70 -44.82 12.20
N GLU A 542 -21.45 -44.50 12.54
CA GLU A 542 -20.70 -45.12 13.65
C GLU A 542 -21.43 -44.89 14.99
N VAL A 543 -21.83 -43.64 15.26
CA VAL A 543 -22.54 -43.28 16.49
C VAL A 543 -23.91 -43.96 16.55
N LEU A 544 -24.68 -44.00 15.45
CA LEU A 544 -25.98 -44.68 15.41
C LEU A 544 -25.86 -46.21 15.56
N SER A 545 -24.81 -46.79 14.98
CA SER A 545 -24.52 -48.23 15.06
C SER A 545 -24.04 -48.67 16.44
N THR A 546 -23.41 -47.77 17.21
CA THR A 546 -22.98 -48.03 18.59
C THR A 546 -24.04 -47.64 19.64
N ALA A 547 -24.84 -46.60 19.38
CA ALA A 547 -25.94 -46.15 20.24
C ALA A 547 -27.11 -47.14 20.30
N THR A 548 -27.32 -47.93 19.24
CA THR A 548 -28.28 -49.07 19.27
C THR A 548 -27.90 -50.15 20.30
N VAL A 549 -26.70 -50.10 20.89
CA VAL A 549 -26.26 -50.97 22.00
C VAL A 549 -26.24 -50.25 23.37
N ARG A 550 -26.22 -48.90 23.42
CA ARG A 550 -26.23 -48.10 24.65
C ARG A 550 -27.00 -46.80 24.46
N ALA A 551 -28.26 -46.77 24.88
CA ALA A 551 -29.08 -45.55 24.83
C ALA A 551 -28.65 -44.55 25.91
N SER A 552 -28.19 -43.36 25.50
CA SER A 552 -28.12 -42.17 26.35
C SER A 552 -28.81 -40.98 25.66
N HIS A 553 -29.52 -40.17 26.44
CA HIS A 553 -30.42 -39.11 25.97
C HIS A 553 -29.70 -37.92 25.31
N GLU A 554 -28.40 -37.75 25.54
CA GLU A 554 -27.56 -36.69 24.96
C GLU A 554 -27.22 -36.95 23.48
N THR A 555 -26.96 -38.21 23.11
CA THR A 555 -26.60 -38.59 21.74
C THR A 555 -27.72 -38.27 20.73
N ILE A 556 -28.98 -38.34 21.17
CA ILE A 556 -30.16 -38.13 20.32
C ILE A 556 -30.38 -36.63 20.02
N ASN A 557 -30.02 -35.72 20.92
CA ASN A 557 -30.21 -34.28 20.69
C ASN A 557 -29.21 -33.72 19.65
N ASN A 558 -27.99 -34.26 19.55
CA ASN A 558 -27.01 -33.87 18.53
C ASN A 558 -27.38 -34.35 17.12
N LEU A 559 -28.35 -35.28 16.99
CA LEU A 559 -28.85 -35.83 15.72
C LEU A 559 -30.02 -35.03 15.12
N ILE A 560 -30.63 -34.09 15.85
CA ILE A 560 -31.89 -33.41 15.45
C ILE A 560 -31.71 -32.51 14.20
N PHE A 561 -30.49 -32.20 13.78
CA PHE A 561 -30.22 -31.38 12.59
C PHE A 561 -29.90 -32.13 11.30
N PHE A 562 -29.81 -33.47 11.32
CA PHE A 562 -29.80 -34.25 10.09
C PHE A 562 -31.22 -34.36 9.54
N ASP A 563 -31.40 -33.91 8.30
CA ASP A 563 -32.65 -34.07 7.57
C ASP A 563 -33.00 -35.57 7.45
N LEU A 564 -33.83 -36.06 8.38
CA LEU A 564 -34.24 -37.47 8.46
C LEU A 564 -34.94 -37.94 7.18
N GLN A 565 -35.39 -37.03 6.29
CA GLN A 565 -35.95 -37.39 4.99
C GLN A 565 -34.90 -37.94 4.02
N ALA A 566 -33.64 -37.50 4.11
CA ALA A 566 -32.56 -37.97 3.22
C ALA A 566 -32.12 -39.41 3.50
N ILE A 567 -32.34 -39.92 4.72
CA ILE A 567 -32.01 -41.30 5.10
C ILE A 567 -33.07 -42.29 4.58
N THR A 568 -34.32 -41.86 4.42
CA THR A 568 -35.43 -42.72 3.95
C THR A 568 -35.49 -42.93 2.43
N GLU A 569 -34.73 -42.19 1.63
CA GLU A 569 -34.72 -42.35 0.16
C GLU A 569 -33.60 -43.26 -0.38
N LEU A 570 -32.78 -43.86 0.50
CA LEU A 570 -31.68 -44.79 0.15
C LEU A 570 -31.84 -46.20 0.76
N GLN A 571 -33.07 -46.61 1.08
CA GLN A 571 -33.45 -48.02 1.21
C GLN A 571 -34.28 -48.46 0.01
#